data_AF-A0A1H9YLK0-F1
#
_entry.id   AF-A0A1H9YLK0-F1
#
_cell.length_a   1.000
_cell.length_b   1.000
_cell.length_c   1.000
_cell.angle_alpha   90.00
_cell.angle_beta   90.00
_cell.angle_gamma   90.00
#
_symmetry.space_group_name_H-M   'P 1'
#
loop_
_entity.id
_entity.type
_entity.pdbx_description
1 polymer ?
#
loop_
_entity_poly.entity_id
_entity_poly.type
_entity_poly.pdbx_seq_one_letter_code
_entity_poly.pdbx_strand_id
1 'polypeptide(L)'
;MFKQILKYAALAATFLVGTTHATIVEFQTNQGTFQVNLYDQGTPGTVTNFLRYVDSGSYNGSVIHRSVPGFVVQGGGYFYDGTPNLAFIEDFGAILNEPVYSNVRGTIAMAKVGGNPNSATSQWFFNLVDNSANLDLQNGGFTAFGQVIGDGMTVIDAIADIAICSGVPMPDFDCLASSTPGAENFVIIEQITIVDFAQDSAKDLNPPLNTLLEIEEPEDESSGGTLFYLLLPLLYLVKRRYL
;
A
#
# COMPACT_ATOMS: atom_id res chain seq x y z
N MET A 1 1.94 69.10 9.29
CA MET A 1 2.42 68.58 7.98
C MET A 1 3.35 67.43 8.34
N PHE A 2 3.02 66.14 8.22
CA PHE A 2 2.63 65.41 7.01
C PHE A 2 1.93 64.10 7.43
N LYS A 3 0.88 63.70 6.70
CA LYS A 3 0.21 62.39 6.77
C LYS A 3 0.97 61.40 5.88
N GLN A 4 1.19 60.16 6.34
CA GLN A 4 1.43 58.97 5.48
C GLN A 4 0.77 57.78 6.20
N ILE A 5 -0.48 57.45 5.91
CA ILE A 5 -0.98 56.55 4.83
C ILE A 5 -0.41 55.13 4.93
N LEU A 6 -1.21 54.32 5.64
CA LEU A 6 -1.43 52.88 5.54
C LEU A 6 -1.05 52.26 4.18
N LYS A 7 -0.25 51.18 4.20
CA LYS A 7 -0.20 50.18 3.13
C LYS A 7 -0.22 48.79 3.76
N TYR A 8 -1.41 48.26 3.98
CA TYR A 8 -1.58 46.82 4.17
C TYR A 8 -1.58 46.16 2.80
N ALA A 9 -0.48 45.49 2.45
CA ALA A 9 -0.48 44.54 1.35
C ALA A 9 -1.08 43.24 1.88
N ALA A 10 -2.33 42.94 1.49
CA ALA A 10 -2.90 41.62 1.72
C ALA A 10 -2.18 40.63 0.80
N LEU A 11 -1.33 39.80 1.38
CA LEU A 11 -0.69 38.69 0.67
C LEU A 11 -1.77 37.61 0.46
N ALA A 12 -2.35 37.56 -0.73
CA ALA A 12 -3.22 36.46 -1.12
C ALA A 12 -2.34 35.20 -1.27
N ALA A 13 -2.35 34.33 -0.28
CA ALA A 13 -1.82 32.99 -0.41
C ALA A 13 -2.76 32.21 -1.36
N THR A 14 -2.37 32.11 -2.62
CA THR A 14 -2.95 31.14 -3.55
C THR A 14 -2.62 29.75 -3.02
N PHE A 15 -3.57 29.12 -2.35
CA PHE A 15 -3.55 27.68 -2.14
C PHE A 15 -3.65 27.03 -3.53
N LEU A 16 -2.55 26.43 -4.00
CA LEU A 16 -2.60 25.46 -5.07
C LEU A 16 -3.35 24.26 -4.49
N VAL A 17 -4.64 24.17 -4.80
CA VAL A 17 -5.40 22.92 -4.60
C VAL A 17 -4.79 21.93 -5.59
N GLY A 18 -3.88 21.08 -5.10
CA GLY A 18 -3.37 19.96 -5.87
C GLY A 18 -4.56 19.12 -6.30
N THR A 19 -4.74 18.95 -7.61
CA THR A 19 -5.77 18.08 -8.15
C THR A 19 -5.45 16.65 -7.70
N THR A 20 -6.41 16.03 -7.02
CA THR A 20 -6.36 14.61 -6.67
C THR A 20 -6.27 13.79 -7.95
N HIS A 21 -5.30 12.89 -8.04
CA HIS A 21 -5.22 11.90 -9.12
C HIS A 21 -5.43 10.53 -8.48
N ALA A 22 -6.21 9.68 -9.13
CA ALA A 22 -6.30 8.26 -8.83
C ALA A 22 -5.72 7.52 -10.03
N THR A 23 -4.55 6.93 -9.85
CA THR A 23 -3.78 6.35 -10.95
C THR A 23 -4.24 4.92 -11.20
N ILE A 24 -4.69 4.63 -12.42
CA ILE A 24 -4.94 3.23 -12.84
C ILE A 24 -3.73 2.73 -13.61
N VAL A 25 -3.21 1.58 -13.18
CA VAL A 25 -2.17 0.84 -13.88
C VAL A 25 -2.73 -0.46 -14.45
N GLU A 26 -2.27 -0.83 -15.63
CA GLU A 26 -2.55 -2.10 -16.28
C GLU A 26 -1.32 -3.00 -16.22
N PHE A 27 -1.50 -4.19 -15.65
CA PHE A 27 -0.52 -5.26 -15.66
C PHE A 27 -0.80 -6.15 -16.87
N GLN A 28 0.18 -6.25 -17.77
CA GLN A 28 0.16 -7.20 -18.87
C GLN A 28 1.06 -8.37 -18.50
N THR A 29 0.50 -9.58 -18.51
CA THR A 29 1.22 -10.81 -18.19
C THR A 29 0.99 -11.85 -19.27
N ASN A 30 1.88 -12.83 -19.37
CA ASN A 30 1.67 -13.98 -20.24
C ASN A 30 0.50 -14.89 -19.82
N GLN A 31 -0.17 -14.59 -18.70
CA GLN A 31 -1.37 -15.28 -18.20
C GLN A 31 -2.66 -14.43 -18.33
N GLY A 32 -2.56 -13.23 -18.91
CA GLY A 32 -3.68 -12.30 -19.08
C GLY A 32 -3.38 -10.90 -18.57
N THR A 33 -4.31 -9.99 -18.83
CA THR A 33 -4.21 -8.57 -18.48
C THR A 33 -5.21 -8.22 -17.40
N PHE A 34 -4.81 -7.39 -16.44
CA PHE A 34 -5.70 -6.88 -15.41
C PHE A 34 -5.29 -5.47 -14.98
N GLN A 35 -6.21 -4.76 -14.34
CA GLN A 35 -6.01 -3.36 -13.93
C GLN A 35 -6.09 -3.22 -12.41
N VAL A 36 -5.34 -2.25 -11.90
CA VAL A 36 -5.27 -1.90 -10.48
C VAL A 36 -5.47 -0.39 -10.36
N ASN A 37 -6.39 0.01 -9.50
CA ASN A 37 -6.55 1.40 -9.09
C ASN A 37 -5.72 1.65 -7.82
N LEU A 38 -4.85 2.65 -7.85
CA LEU A 38 -3.93 2.97 -6.75
C LEU A 38 -4.55 3.95 -5.75
N TYR A 39 -4.06 3.93 -4.51
CA TYR A 39 -4.52 4.78 -3.42
C TYR A 39 -3.61 6.00 -3.23
N ASP A 40 -3.45 6.81 -4.28
CA ASP A 40 -2.49 7.92 -4.37
C ASP A 40 -2.54 8.89 -3.17
N GLN A 41 -3.74 9.12 -2.61
CA GLN A 41 -3.92 10.06 -1.48
C GLN A 41 -3.61 9.43 -0.12
N GLY A 42 -3.98 8.16 0.09
CA GLY A 42 -3.81 7.50 1.38
C GLY A 42 -2.42 6.89 1.58
N THR A 43 -1.73 6.57 0.50
CA THR A 43 -0.38 5.97 0.53
C THR A 43 0.55 6.62 -0.51
N PRO A 44 0.75 7.96 -0.45
CA PRO A 44 1.44 8.70 -1.50
C PRO A 44 2.91 8.29 -1.67
N GLY A 45 3.62 7.99 -0.58
CA GLY A 45 5.02 7.56 -0.65
C GLY A 45 5.16 6.20 -1.36
N THR A 46 4.24 5.30 -1.07
CA THR A 46 4.19 3.96 -1.66
C THR A 46 3.81 3.98 -3.13
N VAL A 47 2.77 4.73 -3.50
CA VAL A 47 2.36 4.88 -4.90
C VAL A 47 3.47 5.54 -5.71
N THR A 48 4.08 6.61 -5.21
CA THR A 48 5.22 7.27 -5.88
C THR A 48 6.37 6.29 -6.11
N ASN A 49 6.69 5.46 -5.12
CA ASN A 49 7.73 4.46 -5.24
C ASN A 49 7.39 3.37 -6.26
N PHE A 50 6.17 2.83 -6.24
CA PHE A 50 5.72 1.82 -7.19
C PHE A 50 5.75 2.36 -8.63
N LEU A 51 5.20 3.55 -8.86
CA LEU A 51 5.20 4.19 -10.18
C LEU A 51 6.61 4.50 -10.68
N ARG A 52 7.57 4.80 -9.79
CA ARG A 52 8.98 4.96 -10.19
C ARG A 52 9.57 3.69 -10.81
N TYR A 53 9.22 2.50 -10.32
CA TYR A 53 9.65 1.23 -10.93
C TYR A 53 8.89 0.90 -12.22
N VAL A 54 7.64 1.35 -12.34
CA VAL A 54 6.86 1.27 -13.58
C VAL A 54 7.49 2.15 -14.66
N ASP A 55 7.73 3.43 -14.36
CA ASP A 55 8.30 4.42 -15.27
C ASP A 55 9.73 4.08 -15.73
N SER A 56 10.53 3.45 -14.87
CA SER A 56 11.87 2.97 -15.22
C SER A 56 11.86 1.71 -16.09
N GLY A 57 10.70 1.04 -16.23
CA GLY A 57 10.58 -0.27 -16.86
C GLY A 57 11.20 -1.40 -16.04
N SER A 58 11.50 -1.19 -14.75
CA SER A 58 12.15 -2.19 -13.88
C SER A 58 11.31 -3.44 -13.70
N TYR A 59 9.99 -3.35 -13.84
CA TYR A 59 9.09 -4.51 -13.79
C TYR A 59 8.93 -5.25 -15.13
N ASN A 60 9.42 -4.70 -16.25
CA ASN A 60 9.25 -5.33 -17.56
C ASN A 60 10.10 -6.60 -17.66
N GLY A 61 9.46 -7.72 -17.99
CA GLY A 61 10.09 -9.04 -17.99
C GLY A 61 10.33 -9.62 -16.60
N SER A 62 9.85 -8.96 -15.54
CA SER A 62 9.91 -9.53 -14.18
C SER A 62 8.97 -10.71 -14.03
N VAL A 63 9.16 -11.53 -13.00
CA VAL A 63 8.36 -12.73 -12.78
C VAL A 63 7.54 -12.66 -11.50
N ILE A 64 6.43 -13.40 -11.46
CA ILE A 64 5.82 -13.78 -10.18
C ILE A 64 6.71 -14.85 -9.56
N HIS A 65 7.51 -14.45 -8.56
CA HIS A 65 8.51 -15.30 -7.93
C HIS A 65 8.00 -16.02 -6.68
N ARG A 66 6.77 -15.75 -6.25
CA ARG A 66 6.15 -16.46 -5.13
C ARG A 66 4.63 -16.51 -5.24
N SER A 67 4.06 -17.69 -5.04
CA SER A 67 2.62 -17.91 -4.88
C SER A 67 2.36 -18.77 -3.65
N VAL A 68 1.39 -18.37 -2.82
CA VAL A 68 0.88 -19.16 -1.71
C VAL A 68 -0.65 -19.18 -1.80
N PRO A 69 -1.24 -20.31 -2.26
CA PRO A 69 -2.69 -20.43 -2.41
C PRO A 69 -3.42 -20.11 -1.11
N GLY A 70 -4.51 -19.35 -1.21
CA GLY A 70 -5.26 -18.87 -0.05
C GLY A 70 -4.53 -17.82 0.78
N PHE A 71 -3.47 -17.21 0.27
CA PHE A 71 -2.76 -16.12 0.93
C PHE A 71 -2.43 -14.99 -0.05
N VAL A 72 -1.36 -15.12 -0.83
CA VAL A 72 -0.87 -14.05 -1.72
C VAL A 72 -0.16 -14.59 -2.96
N VAL A 73 -0.14 -13.78 -4.03
CA VAL A 73 0.81 -13.90 -5.15
C VAL A 73 1.74 -12.68 -5.15
N GLN A 74 3.03 -12.88 -5.35
CA GLN A 74 4.06 -11.88 -5.11
C GLN A 74 5.02 -11.76 -6.31
N GLY A 75 5.29 -10.52 -6.69
CA GLY A 75 6.12 -10.15 -7.83
C GLY A 75 6.99 -8.92 -7.53
N GLY A 76 7.58 -8.36 -8.58
CA GLY A 76 8.38 -7.14 -8.50
C GLY A 76 9.75 -7.30 -7.82
N GLY A 77 10.21 -8.53 -7.59
CA GLY A 77 11.50 -8.79 -6.95
C GLY A 77 12.58 -9.30 -7.91
N TYR A 78 12.17 -9.97 -8.98
CA TYR A 78 13.09 -10.77 -9.77
C TYR A 78 12.73 -10.84 -11.25
N PHE A 79 13.71 -11.14 -12.08
CA PHE A 79 13.56 -11.53 -13.48
C PHE A 79 14.27 -12.86 -13.75
N TYR A 80 13.84 -13.56 -14.81
CA TYR A 80 14.52 -14.73 -15.33
C TYR A 80 15.49 -14.29 -16.44
N ASP A 81 16.78 -14.59 -16.28
CA ASP A 81 17.85 -14.17 -17.20
C ASP A 81 18.43 -15.33 -18.02
N GLY A 82 17.73 -16.47 -18.05
CA GLY A 82 18.23 -17.70 -18.68
C GLY A 82 19.08 -18.57 -17.76
N THR A 83 19.28 -18.19 -16.50
CA THR A 83 19.99 -19.01 -15.51
C THR A 83 19.02 -19.71 -14.55
N PRO A 84 19.45 -20.79 -13.86
CA PRO A 84 18.57 -21.48 -12.90
C PRO A 84 18.13 -20.62 -11.71
N ASN A 85 18.83 -19.53 -11.42
CA ASN A 85 18.53 -18.64 -10.31
C ASN A 85 17.89 -17.36 -10.86
N LEU A 86 16.83 -16.89 -10.20
CA LEU A 86 16.24 -15.61 -10.56
C LEU A 86 17.16 -14.46 -10.14
N ALA A 87 17.33 -13.48 -11.03
CA ALA A 87 18.13 -12.29 -10.79
C ALA A 87 17.27 -11.20 -10.13
N PHE A 88 17.86 -10.41 -9.24
CA PHE A 88 17.15 -9.39 -8.48
C PHE A 88 16.90 -8.13 -9.32
N ILE A 89 15.71 -7.55 -9.15
CA ILE A 89 15.46 -6.15 -9.56
C ILE A 89 16.23 -5.24 -8.61
N GLU A 90 16.98 -4.30 -9.17
CA GLU A 90 17.71 -3.27 -8.42
C GLU A 90 16.75 -2.44 -7.57
N ASP A 91 17.05 -2.29 -6.28
CA ASP A 91 16.24 -1.45 -5.40
C ASP A 91 16.62 0.02 -5.51
N PHE A 92 15.63 0.89 -5.38
CA PHE A 92 15.78 2.34 -5.39
C PHE A 92 15.69 2.93 -3.98
N GLY A 93 16.10 2.16 -2.97
CA GLY A 93 16.02 2.52 -1.55
C GLY A 93 14.66 2.25 -0.92
N ALA A 94 14.68 2.01 0.40
CA ALA A 94 13.50 1.69 1.19
C ALA A 94 12.62 2.93 1.49
N ILE A 95 11.32 2.71 1.61
CA ILE A 95 10.32 3.74 1.93
C ILE A 95 9.72 3.57 3.33
N LEU A 96 9.18 4.68 3.87
CA LEU A 96 8.38 4.66 5.10
C LEU A 96 7.09 3.87 4.88
N ASN A 97 6.69 3.09 5.87
CA ASN A 97 5.44 2.33 5.83
C ASN A 97 4.23 3.26 6.00
N GLU A 98 3.17 3.04 5.21
CA GLU A 98 1.90 3.78 5.24
C GLU A 98 0.72 2.80 5.39
N PRO A 99 0.58 2.06 6.52
CA PRO A 99 -0.36 0.95 6.67
C PRO A 99 -1.82 1.41 6.90
N VAL A 100 -2.31 2.32 6.06
CA VAL A 100 -3.62 3.00 6.18
C VAL A 100 -4.78 2.09 5.81
N TYR A 101 -4.64 1.27 4.77
CA TYR A 101 -5.69 0.39 4.26
C TYR A 101 -5.47 -1.06 4.66
N SER A 102 -6.58 -1.80 4.78
CA SER A 102 -6.60 -3.20 5.18
C SER A 102 -6.22 -4.14 4.03
N ASN A 103 -5.50 -5.21 4.36
CA ASN A 103 -5.05 -6.27 3.45
C ASN A 103 -6.17 -7.29 3.19
N VAL A 104 -7.26 -6.83 2.58
CA VAL A 104 -8.37 -7.67 2.14
C VAL A 104 -8.15 -8.22 0.71
N ARG A 105 -8.94 -9.21 0.31
CA ARG A 105 -8.86 -9.81 -1.04
C ARG A 105 -8.89 -8.74 -2.14
N GLY A 106 -8.02 -8.90 -3.13
CA GLY A 106 -7.91 -8.03 -4.30
C GLY A 106 -7.11 -6.75 -4.08
N THR A 107 -6.59 -6.50 -2.87
CA THR A 107 -5.64 -5.41 -2.65
C THR A 107 -4.23 -5.79 -3.10
N ILE A 108 -3.48 -4.79 -3.56
CA ILE A 108 -2.02 -4.88 -3.74
C ILE A 108 -1.33 -4.21 -2.55
N ALA A 109 -0.29 -4.85 -2.02
CA ALA A 109 0.48 -4.35 -0.88
C ALA A 109 1.99 -4.55 -1.06
N MET A 110 2.80 -3.71 -0.40
CA MET A 110 4.25 -3.79 -0.47
C MET A 110 4.81 -4.93 0.38
N ALA A 111 5.67 -5.77 -0.19
CA ALA A 111 6.41 -6.76 0.57
C ALA A 111 7.53 -6.09 1.39
N LYS A 112 7.85 -6.71 2.54
CA LYS A 112 8.81 -6.18 3.52
C LYS A 112 9.70 -7.27 4.09
N VAL A 113 10.86 -6.87 4.57
CA VAL A 113 11.72 -7.71 5.41
C VAL A 113 11.08 -7.82 6.80
N GLY A 114 10.99 -9.06 7.31
CA GLY A 114 10.42 -9.32 8.63
C GLY A 114 11.20 -8.62 9.75
N GLY A 115 10.49 -7.97 10.68
CA GLY A 115 11.07 -7.20 11.77
C GLY A 115 11.53 -5.79 11.37
N ASN A 116 11.38 -5.41 10.10
CA ASN A 116 11.69 -4.06 9.63
C ASN A 116 10.47 -3.46 8.90
N PRO A 117 9.62 -2.68 9.59
CA PRO A 117 8.42 -2.09 9.01
C PRO A 117 8.68 -1.14 7.84
N ASN A 118 9.84 -0.49 7.76
CA ASN A 118 10.18 0.53 6.76
C ASN A 118 11.19 0.00 5.72
N SER A 119 11.01 -1.25 5.30
CA SER A 119 11.95 -1.96 4.40
C SER A 119 11.40 -2.22 2.99
N ALA A 120 10.19 -1.73 2.69
CA ALA A 120 9.58 -1.90 1.37
C ALA A 120 10.43 -1.23 0.28
N THR A 121 10.66 -1.94 -0.83
CA THR A 121 11.41 -1.44 -2.00
C THR A 121 10.63 -1.69 -3.30
N SER A 122 10.97 -2.70 -4.08
CA SER A 122 10.38 -3.03 -5.39
C SER A 122 9.29 -4.09 -5.32
N GLN A 123 9.32 -4.95 -4.30
CA GLN A 123 8.45 -6.11 -4.21
C GLN A 123 7.05 -5.77 -3.71
N TRP A 124 6.05 -6.37 -4.35
CA TRP A 124 4.64 -6.23 -4.03
C TRP A 124 3.95 -7.58 -4.09
N PHE A 125 2.77 -7.68 -3.47
CA PHE A 125 1.92 -8.86 -3.56
C PHE A 125 0.44 -8.49 -3.66
N PHE A 126 -0.34 -9.36 -4.29
CA PHE A 126 -1.80 -9.30 -4.28
C PHE A 126 -2.37 -10.24 -3.21
N ASN A 127 -3.33 -9.76 -2.45
CA ASN A 127 -4.06 -10.55 -1.47
C ASN A 127 -5.11 -11.44 -2.16
N LEU A 128 -4.97 -12.76 -2.05
CA LEU A 128 -5.91 -13.74 -2.61
C LEU A 128 -7.14 -13.95 -1.72
N VAL A 129 -7.05 -13.63 -0.43
CA VAL A 129 -8.16 -13.73 0.52
C VAL A 129 -8.11 -12.53 1.46
N ASP A 130 -9.05 -12.46 2.40
CA ASP A 130 -8.94 -11.53 3.51
C ASP A 130 -7.80 -11.95 4.45
N ASN A 131 -6.72 -11.17 4.45
CA ASN A 131 -5.55 -11.37 5.29
C ASN A 131 -5.43 -10.34 6.41
N SER A 132 -6.46 -9.51 6.62
CA SER A 132 -6.46 -8.39 7.56
C SER A 132 -6.03 -8.79 8.97
N ALA A 133 -6.56 -9.91 9.48
CA ALA A 133 -6.24 -10.42 10.81
C ALA A 133 -4.74 -10.69 11.07
N ASN A 134 -3.92 -10.79 10.01
CA ASN A 134 -2.48 -11.01 10.10
C ASN A 134 -1.68 -9.83 9.52
N LEU A 135 -1.91 -9.47 8.26
CA LEU A 135 -1.12 -8.49 7.53
C LEU A 135 -1.36 -7.05 7.96
N ASP A 136 -2.47 -6.74 8.62
CA ASP A 136 -2.73 -5.37 9.11
C ASP A 136 -1.97 -5.07 10.41
N LEU A 137 -1.56 -6.10 11.15
CA LEU A 137 -0.86 -5.99 12.43
C LEU A 137 0.63 -6.32 12.33
N GLN A 138 0.94 -7.44 11.68
CA GLN A 138 2.29 -7.97 11.73
C GLN A 138 3.28 -7.01 11.03
N ASN A 139 4.52 -6.94 11.54
CA ASN A 139 5.58 -6.09 10.99
C ASN A 139 5.16 -4.60 10.82
N GLY A 140 4.34 -4.09 11.74
CA GLY A 140 3.80 -2.72 11.71
C GLY A 140 2.70 -2.50 10.65
N GLY A 141 2.04 -3.57 10.20
CA GLY A 141 1.04 -3.56 9.14
C GLY A 141 1.66 -3.43 7.74
N PHE A 142 1.12 -4.12 6.76
CA PHE A 142 1.57 -4.05 5.37
C PHE A 142 0.80 -2.96 4.62
N THR A 143 1.54 -2.10 3.91
CA THR A 143 0.93 -0.99 3.18
C THR A 143 0.19 -1.51 1.95
N ALA A 144 -1.13 -1.66 2.06
CA ALA A 144 -2.01 -1.85 0.92
C ALA A 144 -2.20 -0.51 0.20
N PHE A 145 -1.81 -0.43 -1.07
CA PHE A 145 -1.68 0.83 -1.81
C PHE A 145 -2.50 0.86 -3.12
N GLY A 146 -3.36 -0.14 -3.32
CA GLY A 146 -4.31 -0.18 -4.41
C GLY A 146 -5.21 -1.41 -4.35
N GLN A 147 -6.10 -1.51 -5.33
CA GLN A 147 -6.97 -2.67 -5.52
C GLN A 147 -7.17 -3.01 -6.99
N VAL A 148 -7.30 -4.30 -7.25
CA VAL A 148 -7.68 -4.85 -8.55
C VAL A 148 -9.11 -4.45 -8.87
N ILE A 149 -9.35 -4.03 -10.11
CA ILE A 149 -10.67 -3.58 -10.59
C ILE A 149 -11.20 -4.47 -11.72
N GLY A 150 -12.50 -4.37 -12.00
CA GLY A 150 -13.18 -5.18 -13.01
C GLY A 150 -13.04 -6.68 -12.72
N ASP A 151 -12.86 -7.48 -13.78
CA ASP A 151 -12.68 -8.93 -13.69
C ASP A 151 -11.21 -9.34 -13.44
N GLY A 152 -10.34 -8.40 -13.07
CA GLY A 152 -8.89 -8.64 -12.95
C GLY A 152 -8.52 -9.73 -11.95
N MET A 153 -9.34 -9.94 -10.92
CA MET A 153 -9.11 -11.01 -9.94
C MET A 153 -9.19 -12.41 -10.55
N THR A 154 -9.95 -12.61 -11.64
CA THR A 154 -10.00 -13.90 -12.34
C THR A 154 -8.63 -14.26 -12.92
N VAL A 155 -7.86 -13.28 -13.40
CA VAL A 155 -6.49 -13.50 -13.90
C VAL A 155 -5.54 -13.84 -12.77
N ILE A 156 -5.63 -13.10 -11.66
CA ILE A 156 -4.79 -13.33 -10.47
C ILE A 156 -5.06 -14.69 -9.83
N ASP A 157 -6.33 -15.10 -9.73
CA ASP A 157 -6.70 -16.42 -9.24
C ASP A 157 -6.17 -17.52 -10.18
N ALA A 158 -6.29 -17.34 -11.50
CA ALA A 158 -5.73 -18.28 -12.46
C ALA A 158 -4.20 -18.43 -12.32
N ILE A 159 -3.48 -17.33 -12.07
CA ILE A 159 -2.04 -17.37 -11.76
C ILE A 159 -1.78 -18.14 -10.46
N ALA A 160 -2.60 -17.96 -9.43
CA ALA A 160 -2.46 -18.64 -8.16
C ALA A 160 -2.72 -20.16 -8.23
N ASP A 161 -3.53 -20.59 -9.20
CA ASP A 161 -3.87 -22.00 -9.46
C ASP A 161 -2.81 -22.76 -10.29
N ILE A 162 -1.80 -22.06 -10.82
CA ILE A 162 -0.67 -22.68 -11.53
C ILE A 162 0.14 -23.57 -10.58
N ALA A 163 0.64 -24.70 -11.08
CA ALA A 163 1.51 -25.59 -10.33
C ALA A 163 2.73 -24.86 -9.76
N ILE A 164 3.04 -25.12 -8.48
CA ILE A 164 4.07 -24.39 -7.74
C ILE A 164 5.32 -25.25 -7.56
N CYS A 165 6.46 -24.78 -8.06
CA CYS A 165 7.76 -25.39 -7.85
C CYS A 165 8.59 -24.50 -6.90
N SER A 166 8.94 -25.03 -5.73
CA SER A 166 9.74 -24.30 -4.73
C SER A 166 9.19 -22.89 -4.38
N GLY A 167 7.87 -22.74 -4.41
CA GLY A 167 7.17 -21.49 -4.13
C GLY A 167 6.89 -20.61 -5.35
N VAL A 168 7.47 -20.90 -6.52
CA VAL A 168 7.25 -20.15 -7.77
C VAL A 168 6.11 -20.80 -8.57
N PRO A 169 5.10 -20.07 -9.05
CA PRO A 169 4.12 -20.60 -10.00
C PRO A 169 4.79 -20.80 -11.37
N MET A 170 4.81 -22.04 -11.85
CA MET A 170 5.50 -22.44 -13.08
C MET A 170 4.55 -23.14 -14.08
N PRO A 171 4.00 -22.43 -15.07
CA PRO A 171 3.12 -23.03 -16.07
C PRO A 171 3.85 -24.11 -16.88
N ASP A 172 3.14 -25.21 -17.13
CA ASP A 172 3.57 -26.33 -17.97
C ASP A 172 4.96 -26.92 -17.60
N PHE A 173 5.38 -26.77 -16.33
CA PHE A 173 6.65 -27.31 -15.84
C PHE A 173 6.42 -28.42 -14.81
N ASP A 174 7.05 -29.56 -15.03
CA ASP A 174 7.11 -30.63 -14.05
C ASP A 174 8.25 -30.35 -13.05
N CYS A 175 7.88 -29.97 -11.81
CA CYS A 175 8.84 -29.67 -10.75
C CYS A 175 9.79 -30.83 -10.40
N LEU A 176 9.45 -32.06 -10.80
CA LEU A 176 10.27 -33.26 -10.56
C LEU A 176 11.17 -33.60 -11.75
N ALA A 177 11.03 -32.90 -12.88
CA ALA A 177 11.86 -33.11 -14.04
C ALA A 177 13.31 -32.66 -13.78
N SER A 178 14.26 -33.36 -14.39
CA SER A 178 15.68 -33.00 -14.36
C SER A 178 16.05 -31.89 -15.34
N SER A 179 15.07 -31.32 -16.06
CA SER A 179 15.26 -30.22 -17.01
C SER A 179 15.35 -28.89 -16.31
N THR A 180 16.14 -27.96 -16.87
CA THR A 180 16.13 -26.56 -16.44
C THR A 180 14.91 -25.85 -17.04
N PRO A 181 14.14 -25.10 -16.26
CA PRO A 181 12.99 -24.37 -16.79
C PRO A 181 13.44 -23.28 -17.77
N GLY A 182 12.66 -23.11 -18.83
CA GLY A 182 12.77 -22.00 -19.78
C GLY A 182 11.90 -20.81 -19.37
N ALA A 183 11.97 -19.72 -20.13
CA ALA A 183 11.17 -18.51 -19.88
C ALA A 183 9.65 -18.80 -19.96
N GLU A 184 9.25 -19.74 -20.81
CA GLU A 184 7.87 -20.21 -20.97
C GLU A 184 7.30 -20.83 -19.69
N ASN A 185 8.15 -21.26 -18.76
CA ASN A 185 7.76 -21.86 -17.49
C ASN A 185 7.62 -20.85 -16.36
N PHE A 186 7.66 -19.55 -16.64
CA PHE A 186 7.45 -18.51 -15.64
C PHE A 186 6.23 -17.66 -15.97
N VAL A 187 5.54 -17.20 -14.94
CA VAL A 187 4.55 -16.13 -15.07
C VAL A 187 5.31 -14.81 -15.18
N ILE A 188 5.30 -14.22 -16.37
CA ILE A 188 6.07 -13.01 -16.70
C ILE A 188 5.13 -11.80 -16.69
N ILE A 189 5.55 -10.75 -15.99
CA ILE A 189 5.03 -9.39 -16.14
C ILE A 189 5.70 -8.81 -17.38
N GLU A 190 4.98 -8.78 -18.50
CA GLU A 190 5.51 -8.28 -19.76
C GLU A 190 5.76 -6.77 -19.66
N GLN A 191 4.79 -6.05 -19.09
CA GLN A 191 4.90 -4.64 -18.76
C GLN A 191 3.81 -4.23 -17.76
N ILE A 192 4.04 -3.10 -17.09
CA ILE A 192 3.02 -2.38 -16.34
C ILE A 192 2.92 -0.99 -16.97
N THR A 193 1.71 -0.51 -17.27
CA THR A 193 1.51 0.79 -17.90
C THR A 193 0.46 1.61 -17.18
N ILE A 194 0.63 2.93 -17.14
CA ILE A 194 -0.38 3.84 -16.62
C ILE A 194 -1.43 4.04 -17.71
N VAL A 195 -2.69 3.70 -17.45
CA VAL A 195 -3.78 3.71 -18.46
C VAL A 195 -4.82 4.81 -18.22
N ASP A 196 -4.87 5.38 -17.02
CA ASP A 196 -5.71 6.55 -16.74
C ASP A 196 -5.11 7.43 -15.63
N PHE A 197 -5.19 8.75 -15.84
CA PHE A 197 -4.84 9.80 -14.88
C PHE A 197 -6.08 10.49 -14.29
N ALA A 198 -7.28 9.94 -14.51
CA ALA A 198 -8.53 10.56 -14.11
C ALA A 198 -8.49 11.06 -12.67
N GLN A 199 -9.03 12.27 -12.50
CA GLN A 199 -8.99 13.04 -11.26
C GLN A 199 -9.70 12.34 -10.08
N ASP A 200 -10.50 11.30 -10.38
CA ASP A 200 -11.30 10.59 -9.38
C ASP A 200 -11.76 9.20 -9.89
N SER A 201 -10.84 8.40 -10.49
CA SER A 201 -11.17 7.00 -10.82
C SER A 201 -11.48 6.14 -9.58
N ALA A 202 -11.11 6.65 -8.40
CA ALA A 202 -11.35 6.05 -7.10
C ALA A 202 -12.62 6.56 -6.38
N LYS A 203 -13.43 7.45 -6.99
CA LYS A 203 -14.59 8.07 -6.33
C LYS A 203 -15.56 7.08 -5.68
N ASP A 204 -15.72 5.96 -6.36
CA ASP A 204 -16.62 4.89 -5.97
C ASP A 204 -15.89 3.77 -5.19
N LEU A 205 -14.60 3.93 -4.97
CA LEU A 205 -13.80 3.03 -4.15
C LEU A 205 -13.91 3.46 -2.68
N ASN A 206 -14.36 2.54 -1.85
CA ASN A 206 -14.36 2.70 -0.40
C ASN A 206 -13.43 1.64 0.20
N PRO A 207 -12.10 1.79 0.06
CA PRO A 207 -11.15 0.80 0.53
C PRO A 207 -11.26 0.63 2.05
N PRO A 208 -11.33 -0.60 2.58
CA PRO A 208 -11.39 -0.81 4.02
C PRO A 208 -10.14 -0.27 4.70
N LEU A 209 -10.33 0.49 5.79
CA LEU A 209 -9.22 1.01 6.58
C LEU A 209 -8.62 -0.08 7.47
N ASN A 210 -7.32 -0.01 7.71
CA ASN A 210 -6.69 -0.75 8.78
C ASN A 210 -7.05 -0.11 10.12
N THR A 211 -7.84 -0.80 10.93
CA THR A 211 -8.26 -0.34 12.26
C THR A 211 -7.55 -1.05 13.40
N LEU A 212 -6.58 -1.92 13.09
CA LEU A 212 -5.94 -2.78 14.09
C LEU A 212 -4.65 -2.18 14.65
N LEU A 213 -4.07 -1.20 13.96
CA LEU A 213 -2.95 -0.42 14.49
C LEU A 213 -3.49 0.72 15.36
N GLU A 214 -3.06 0.78 16.61
CA GLU A 214 -3.21 1.98 17.41
C GLU A 214 -2.30 3.05 16.82
N ILE A 215 -2.89 4.07 16.20
CA ILE A 215 -2.16 5.29 15.88
C ILE A 215 -1.89 5.96 17.22
N GLU A 216 -0.64 5.97 17.69
CA GLU A 216 -0.25 6.89 18.75
C GLU A 216 -0.52 8.30 18.23
N GLU A 217 -1.63 8.90 18.66
CA GLU A 217 -1.82 10.34 18.48
C GLU A 217 -0.62 11.03 19.14
N PRO A 218 0.03 11.98 18.47
CA PRO A 218 1.15 12.69 19.07
C PRO A 218 0.69 13.29 20.40
N GLU A 219 1.32 12.91 21.51
CA GLU A 219 1.02 13.48 22.81
C GLU A 219 1.19 14.99 22.73
N ASP A 220 0.08 15.73 22.80
CA ASP A 220 0.13 17.15 23.10
C ASP A 220 0.79 17.29 24.48
N GLU A 221 2.06 17.72 24.51
CA GLU A 221 2.72 18.18 25.72
C GLU A 221 2.00 19.44 26.26
N SER A 222 0.84 19.24 26.87
CA SER A 222 0.13 20.27 27.63
C SER A 222 0.64 20.25 29.06
N SER A 223 1.69 21.03 29.27
CA SER A 223 2.12 21.53 30.58
C SER A 223 0.93 22.21 31.29
N GLY A 224 0.34 21.54 32.28
CA GLY A 224 -0.78 22.07 33.05
C GLY A 224 -0.97 21.34 34.38
N GLY A 225 -0.23 21.79 35.41
CA GLY A 225 -0.34 21.24 36.76
C GLY A 225 -1.70 21.47 37.44
N THR A 226 -2.03 20.53 38.34
CA THR A 226 -2.96 20.62 39.50
C THR A 226 -4.41 21.07 39.24
N LEU A 227 -5.39 20.18 39.51
CA LEU A 227 -6.35 20.36 40.61
C LEU A 227 -7.30 19.14 40.77
N PHE A 228 -7.18 18.50 41.93
CA PHE A 228 -8.22 17.88 42.77
C PHE A 228 -9.66 17.80 42.20
N TYR A 229 -10.17 16.57 42.02
CA TYR A 229 -11.60 16.27 42.19
C TYR A 229 -11.78 14.87 42.83
N LEU A 230 -11.92 14.87 44.17
CA LEU A 230 -12.64 13.82 44.89
C LEU A 230 -14.14 14.11 44.81
N LEU A 231 -14.91 13.08 44.50
CA LEU A 231 -16.37 13.10 44.32
C LEU A 231 -17.12 12.90 45.66
N LEU A 232 -18.23 13.63 45.77
CA LEU A 232 -19.50 13.36 46.50
C LEU A 232 -19.58 13.68 48.02
N PRO A 233 -20.81 13.85 48.60
CA PRO A 233 -21.96 14.65 48.16
C PRO A 233 -22.59 15.52 49.30
N LEU A 234 -23.58 16.34 48.93
CA LEU A 234 -24.47 17.18 49.75
C LEU A 234 -24.95 16.59 51.09
N LEU A 235 -25.01 17.42 52.14
CA LEU A 235 -26.07 17.40 53.18
C LEU A 235 -26.25 18.78 53.86
N TYR A 236 -27.39 19.41 53.55
CA TYR A 236 -28.34 20.18 54.39
C TYR A 236 -27.92 20.92 55.69
N LEU A 237 -28.38 22.19 55.78
CA LEU A 237 -28.96 22.96 56.93
C LEU A 237 -28.33 24.37 57.08
N VAL A 238 -28.98 25.43 56.56
CA VAL A 238 -30.03 26.26 57.19
C VAL A 238 -29.50 27.28 58.22
N LYS A 239 -29.68 28.59 57.88
CA LYS A 239 -29.91 29.81 58.72
C LYS A 239 -28.90 30.08 59.85
N ARG A 240 -28.43 31.30 60.13
CA ARG A 240 -29.05 32.64 60.17
C ARG A 240 -27.90 33.61 60.54
N ARG A 241 -27.73 34.74 59.85
CA ARG A 241 -27.95 36.12 60.33
C ARG A 241 -27.03 36.70 61.43
N TYR A 242 -26.38 37.79 61.02
CA TYR A 242 -26.08 39.07 61.70
C TYR A 242 -24.89 39.20 62.67
N LEU A 243 -24.14 40.28 62.36
CA LEU A 243 -23.10 41.04 63.06
C LEU A 243 -21.68 40.48 62.96
#